data_AF-A0A7Y0D193-F1
#
_entry.id   AF-A0A7Y0D193-F1
#
_cell.length_a   1.000
_cell.length_b   1.000
_cell.length_c   1.000
_cell.angle_alpha   90.00
_cell.angle_beta   90.00
_cell.angle_gamma   90.00
#
_symmetry.space_group_name_H-M   'P 1'
#
loop_
_entity.id
_entity.type
_entity.pdbx_description
1 polymer ?
#
loop_
_entity_poly.entity_id
_entity_poly.type
_entity_poly.pdbx_seq_one_letter_code
_entity_poly.pdbx_strand_id
1 'polypeptide(L)'
;MSSLFIWIIPFQVLPSNLRSVEAINSPSILSVGTNFNVQTACSAASQVNLGYLVAQSAPSAQRGSYRGAGFELRSDAWGVVRGGDGVLLSSAARLQSGAGVASTQMDAAEAVAQLKGAHALSTALTDAATQQKALSSASAHQAQADFIGATDPQDKGMHPASVNGQTAQKAAKGNRTLDADQPVERFAAPMVLMASAATINWASAASTAIFAGGQLQWT
;
A
#
# COMPACT_ATOMS: atom_id res chain seq x y z
N MET A 1 32.50 -21.96 23.49
CA MET A 1 31.20 -22.05 24.19
C MET A 1 30.61 -20.65 24.20
N SER A 2 29.72 -20.35 23.26
CA SER A 2 29.17 -19.00 23.07
C SER A 2 27.75 -18.97 23.66
N SER A 3 27.57 -18.16 24.70
CA SER A 3 26.31 -18.06 25.44
C SER A 3 25.31 -17.18 24.68
N LEU A 4 24.16 -17.76 24.32
CA LEU A 4 22.99 -17.09 23.77
C LEU A 4 22.26 -16.36 24.92
N PHE A 5 22.20 -15.02 24.88
CA PHE A 5 21.35 -14.24 25.79
C PHE A 5 20.02 -13.94 25.11
N ILE A 6 18.95 -14.59 25.58
CA ILE A 6 17.56 -14.30 25.22
C ILE A 6 17.01 -13.32 26.27
N TRP A 7 16.49 -12.17 25.86
CA TRP A 7 15.79 -11.25 26.75
C TRP A 7 14.27 -11.46 26.60
N ILE A 8 13.65 -12.06 27.61
CA ILE A 8 12.19 -12.11 27.77
C ILE A 8 11.80 -10.87 28.57
N ILE A 9 10.99 -9.98 28.00
CA ILE A 9 10.40 -8.86 28.75
C ILE A 9 9.30 -9.42 29.65
N PRO A 10 9.37 -9.29 30.99
CA PRO A 10 8.25 -9.66 31.84
C PRO A 10 7.14 -8.63 31.67
N PHE A 11 5.92 -9.10 31.43
CA PHE A 11 4.72 -8.28 31.46
C PHE A 11 4.49 -7.79 32.89
N GLN A 12 4.97 -6.59 33.22
CA GLN A 12 4.59 -5.86 34.44
C GLN A 12 3.63 -4.73 34.10
N VAL A 13 2.46 -4.76 34.73
CA VAL A 13 1.51 -3.65 34.76
C VAL A 13 2.13 -2.53 35.61
N LEU A 14 2.50 -1.40 34.99
CA LEU A 14 3.07 -0.21 35.64
C LEU A 14 2.30 1.06 35.24
N PRO A 15 2.21 2.07 36.12
CA PRO A 15 1.33 3.23 35.97
C PRO A 15 1.86 4.26 34.96
N SER A 16 0.95 5.14 34.55
CA SER A 16 1.06 6.18 33.53
C SER A 16 2.25 7.11 33.72
N ASN A 17 3.37 6.86 33.04
CA ASN A 17 4.43 7.80 32.65
C ASN A 17 5.51 7.04 31.86
N LEU A 18 5.28 6.79 30.57
CA LEU A 18 6.28 6.15 29.71
C LEU A 18 7.52 7.04 29.56
N ARG A 19 8.70 6.47 29.78
CA ARG A 19 10.02 7.09 29.59
C ARG A 19 10.80 6.32 28.53
N SER A 20 11.32 7.03 27.53
CA SER A 20 12.32 6.54 26.58
C SER A 20 13.72 6.73 27.17
N VAL A 21 14.56 5.70 27.13
CA VAL A 21 16.01 5.78 27.38
C VAL A 21 16.70 5.04 26.24
N GLU A 22 17.47 5.77 25.44
CA GLU A 22 18.15 5.27 24.24
C GLU A 22 19.68 5.38 24.41
N ALA A 23 20.39 4.30 24.10
CA ALA A 23 21.82 4.31 23.82
C ALA A 23 22.04 4.59 22.33
N ILE A 24 23.15 5.26 22.00
CA ILE A 24 23.48 5.96 20.74
C ILE A 24 23.41 5.11 19.44
N ASN A 25 23.03 3.83 19.49
CA ASN A 25 22.91 2.94 18.32
C ASN A 25 21.71 1.95 18.41
N SER A 26 20.69 2.25 19.21
CA SER A 26 19.53 1.35 19.40
C SER A 26 18.25 1.96 18.82
N PRO A 27 17.27 1.14 18.37
CA PRO A 27 15.97 1.65 17.94
C PRO A 27 15.15 2.15 19.13
N SER A 28 14.73 3.42 19.09
CA SER A 28 13.75 3.99 20.03
C SER A 28 12.32 3.70 19.61
N ILE A 29 11.45 3.50 20.60
CA ILE A 29 9.99 3.63 20.44
C ILE A 29 9.52 4.71 21.42
N LEU A 30 8.84 5.74 20.90
CA LEU A 30 8.33 6.84 21.71
C LEU A 30 6.83 7.03 21.49
N SER A 31 6.06 7.01 22.58
CA SER A 31 4.63 7.34 22.64
C SER A 31 4.43 8.49 23.63
N VAL A 32 3.77 9.58 23.22
CA VAL A 32 3.66 10.80 24.04
C VAL A 32 2.23 11.37 24.06
N GLY A 33 1.59 11.40 25.24
CA GLY A 33 0.44 12.26 25.56
C GLY A 33 -0.94 11.79 25.07
N THR A 34 -1.91 12.71 25.05
CA THR A 34 -3.33 12.47 24.71
C THR A 34 -3.58 12.16 23.22
N ASN A 35 -2.61 12.45 22.35
CA ASN A 35 -2.63 12.12 20.93
C ASN A 35 -1.55 11.06 20.66
N PHE A 36 -1.95 9.90 20.14
CA PHE A 36 -1.03 8.79 19.89
C PHE A 36 -0.10 9.10 18.71
N ASN A 37 1.21 9.09 18.97
CA ASN A 37 2.25 9.09 17.95
C ASN A 37 3.19 7.91 18.19
N VAL A 38 3.64 7.27 17.13
CA VAL A 38 4.74 6.29 17.18
C VAL A 38 5.82 6.76 16.24
N GLN A 39 7.03 6.89 16.76
CA GLN A 39 8.22 7.20 15.99
C GLN A 39 9.30 6.19 16.35
N THR A 40 9.89 5.59 15.32
CA THR A 40 11.11 4.79 15.44
C THR A 40 12.19 5.40 14.57
N ALA A 41 13.41 5.49 15.09
CA ALA A 41 14.55 6.07 14.39
C ALA A 41 15.77 5.14 14.48
N CYS A 42 16.60 5.15 13.46
CA CYS A 42 17.93 4.52 13.48
C CYS A 42 18.95 5.37 12.70
N SER A 43 20.11 4.79 12.37
CA SER A 43 21.18 5.50 11.65
C SER A 43 20.71 6.08 10.30
N ALA A 44 21.45 7.08 9.80
CA ALA A 44 21.10 7.86 8.60
C ALA A 44 19.72 8.53 8.66
N ALA A 45 19.30 8.94 9.86
CA ALA A 45 18.01 9.58 10.11
C ALA A 45 16.81 8.81 9.51
N SER A 46 16.91 7.47 9.45
CA SER A 46 15.86 6.62 8.93
C SER A 46 14.75 6.49 9.97
N GLN A 47 13.53 6.85 9.60
CA GLN A 47 12.40 7.00 10.52
C GLN A 47 11.10 6.46 9.93
N VAL A 48 10.29 5.82 10.78
CA VAL A 48 8.86 5.55 10.54
C VAL A 48 8.06 6.33 11.57
N ASN A 49 7.19 7.22 11.10
CA ASN A 49 6.34 8.04 11.94
C ASN A 49 4.85 7.79 11.65
N LEU A 50 4.04 7.58 12.70
CA LEU A 50 2.61 7.28 12.62
C LEU A 50 1.78 8.22 13.51
N GLY A 51 0.61 8.63 13.01
CA GLY A 51 -0.38 9.38 13.78
C GLY A 51 -0.08 10.87 13.77
N TYR A 52 0.06 11.48 14.95
CA TYR A 52 0.32 12.92 15.10
C TYR A 52 1.83 13.22 15.05
N LEU A 53 2.30 13.72 13.91
CA LEU A 53 3.72 13.93 13.63
C LEU A 53 4.18 15.26 14.22
N VAL A 54 5.25 15.22 15.01
CA VAL A 54 5.90 16.39 15.63
C VAL A 54 7.39 16.37 15.35
N ALA A 55 8.02 17.55 15.33
CA ALA A 55 9.46 17.64 15.30
C ALA A 55 10.02 17.05 16.61
N GLN A 56 10.93 16.08 16.48
CA GLN A 56 11.61 15.44 17.59
C GLN A 56 13.06 15.22 17.17
N SER A 57 14.00 15.78 17.92
CA SER A 57 15.43 15.53 17.70
C SER A 57 15.78 14.18 18.32
N ALA A 58 16.53 13.33 17.61
CA ALA A 58 16.94 12.01 18.09
C ALA A 58 17.49 11.96 19.55
N PRO A 59 18.25 12.95 20.06
CA PRO A 59 18.73 12.92 21.44
C PRO A 59 17.77 13.50 22.50
N SER A 60 16.56 13.94 22.12
CA SER A 60 15.65 14.66 23.03
C SER A 60 14.25 14.07 23.03
N ALA A 61 13.66 13.95 24.22
CA ALA A 61 12.24 13.63 24.41
C ALA A 61 11.33 14.87 24.35
N GLN A 62 11.87 16.06 24.00
CA GLN A 62 11.08 17.28 23.92
C GLN A 62 10.24 17.36 22.66
N ARG A 63 8.93 17.49 22.86
CA ARG A 63 7.97 17.78 21.80
C ARG A 63 8.26 19.11 21.11
N GLY A 64 8.63 19.04 19.84
CA GLY A 64 8.74 20.18 18.95
C GLY A 64 7.43 20.53 18.25
N SER A 65 7.53 21.36 17.22
CA SER A 65 6.39 21.84 16.44
C SER A 65 5.66 20.72 15.70
N TYR A 66 4.37 20.92 15.44
CA TYR A 66 3.57 20.05 14.60
C TYR A 66 4.15 19.97 13.18
N ARG A 67 4.21 18.75 12.62
CA ARG A 67 4.74 18.47 11.28
C ARG A 67 3.72 17.83 10.33
N GLY A 68 2.62 17.29 10.84
CA GLY A 68 1.61 16.62 10.01
C GLY A 68 0.85 15.53 10.74
N ALA A 69 -0.07 14.87 10.04
CA ALA A 69 -0.75 13.69 10.54
C ALA A 69 -0.78 12.60 9.46
N GLY A 70 -0.64 11.34 9.86
CA GLY A 70 -0.68 10.19 8.95
C GLY A 70 0.53 9.27 9.09
N PHE A 71 1.08 8.85 7.97
CA PHE A 71 2.25 7.97 7.86
C PHE A 71 3.39 8.71 7.16
N GLU A 72 4.59 8.69 7.73
CA GLU A 72 5.82 9.19 7.10
C GLU A 72 6.91 8.11 7.19
N LEU A 73 7.50 7.77 6.05
CA LEU A 73 8.76 7.03 5.97
C LEU A 73 9.84 7.99 5.44
N ARG A 74 10.90 8.19 6.22
CA ARG A 74 12.02 9.08 5.86
C ARG A 74 13.34 8.32 5.99
N SER A 75 14.30 8.61 5.10
CA SER A 75 15.70 8.24 5.27
C SER A 75 16.58 9.26 4.56
N ASP A 76 17.76 9.54 5.10
CA ASP A 76 18.82 10.27 4.40
C ASP A 76 19.73 9.29 3.60
N ALA A 77 19.43 7.99 3.62
CA ALA A 77 20.06 6.94 2.82
C ALA A 77 19.10 6.40 1.74
N TRP A 78 19.44 5.26 1.13
CA TRP A 78 18.60 4.59 0.13
C TRP A 78 17.34 3.99 0.76
N GLY A 79 16.22 4.06 0.03
CA GLY A 79 14.98 3.37 0.36
C GLY A 79 14.55 2.44 -0.77
N VAL A 80 14.02 1.27 -0.43
CA VAL A 80 13.47 0.30 -1.39
C VAL A 80 12.12 -0.20 -0.88
N VAL A 81 11.09 -0.10 -1.71
CA VAL A 81 9.80 -0.78 -1.50
C VAL A 81 9.72 -1.96 -2.46
N ARG A 82 9.55 -3.17 -1.92
CA ARG A 82 9.48 -4.41 -2.71
C ARG A 82 8.35 -5.29 -2.22
N GLY A 83 7.40 -5.59 -3.09
CA GLY A 83 6.41 -6.64 -2.91
C GLY A 83 6.65 -7.75 -3.92
N GLY A 84 6.98 -8.95 -3.46
CA GLY A 84 7.22 -10.12 -4.33
C GLY A 84 5.99 -10.50 -5.16
N ASP A 85 4.80 -10.25 -4.61
CA ASP A 85 3.51 -10.47 -5.26
C ASP A 85 2.92 -9.17 -5.85
N GLY A 86 3.68 -8.08 -5.83
CA GLY A 86 3.29 -6.76 -6.34
C GLY A 86 3.06 -5.69 -5.27
N VAL A 87 2.76 -4.47 -5.71
CA VAL A 87 2.59 -3.27 -4.88
C VAL A 87 1.36 -2.48 -5.35
N LEU A 88 0.47 -2.15 -4.43
CA LEU A 88 -0.62 -1.19 -4.64
C LEU A 88 -0.28 0.13 -3.96
N LEU A 89 -0.21 1.21 -4.74
CA LEU A 89 -0.15 2.58 -4.23
C LEU A 89 -1.46 3.27 -4.58
N SER A 90 -2.24 3.65 -3.56
CA SER A 90 -3.58 4.20 -3.77
C SER A 90 -3.84 5.40 -2.86
N SER A 91 -4.56 6.39 -3.40
CA SER A 91 -5.15 7.47 -2.62
C SER A 91 -6.65 7.25 -2.32
N ALA A 92 -7.20 6.08 -2.68
CA ALA A 92 -8.59 5.75 -2.41
C ALA A 92 -8.79 5.53 -0.89
N ALA A 93 -9.65 6.34 -0.29
CA ALA A 93 -9.96 6.21 1.13
C ALA A 93 -10.83 4.97 1.37
N ARG A 94 -10.50 4.20 2.42
CA ARG A 94 -11.33 3.11 2.91
C ARG A 94 -12.14 3.59 4.09
N LEU A 95 -13.47 3.41 4.03
CA LEU A 95 -14.36 3.81 5.12
C LEU A 95 -14.05 3.01 6.38
N GLN A 96 -14.13 3.68 7.53
CA GLN A 96 -14.01 3.04 8.82
C GLN A 96 -15.26 2.17 9.07
N SER A 97 -15.05 0.91 9.45
CA SER A 97 -16.09 -0.04 9.83
C SER A 97 -15.90 -0.42 11.30
N GLY A 98 -16.59 0.30 12.19
CA GLY A 98 -16.39 0.18 13.64
C GLY A 98 -14.96 0.53 14.06
N ALA A 99 -14.27 -0.40 14.73
CA ALA A 99 -12.86 -0.22 15.12
C ALA A 99 -11.84 -0.59 14.02
N GLY A 100 -12.29 -0.94 12.80
CA GLY A 100 -11.42 -1.37 11.71
C GLY A 100 -11.63 -0.57 10.43
N VAL A 101 -10.88 -0.93 9.39
CA VAL A 101 -11.03 -0.42 8.03
C VAL A 101 -11.87 -1.42 7.23
N ALA A 102 -12.75 -0.93 6.34
CA ALA A 102 -13.52 -1.80 5.47
C ALA A 102 -12.63 -2.49 4.42
N SER A 103 -12.96 -3.75 4.11
CA SER A 103 -12.32 -4.58 3.08
C SER A 103 -10.86 -4.99 3.38
N THR A 104 -10.21 -5.63 2.41
CA THR A 104 -8.82 -6.10 2.52
C THR A 104 -7.82 -5.01 2.13
N GLN A 105 -6.54 -5.19 2.48
CA GLN A 105 -5.47 -4.25 2.10
C GLN A 105 -5.32 -4.12 0.57
N MET A 106 -5.61 -5.19 -0.17
CA MET A 106 -5.47 -5.26 -1.62
C MET A 106 -6.76 -4.95 -2.37
N ASP A 107 -7.81 -4.51 -1.68
CA ASP A 107 -9.01 -4.01 -2.35
C ASP A 107 -8.64 -2.81 -3.24
N ALA A 108 -8.88 -2.98 -4.54
CA ALA A 108 -8.65 -2.00 -5.58
C ALA A 108 -9.91 -1.80 -6.44
N ALA A 109 -11.11 -2.03 -5.89
CA ALA A 109 -12.37 -2.02 -6.63
C ALA A 109 -12.59 -0.73 -7.46
N GLU A 110 -12.22 0.43 -6.91
CA GLU A 110 -12.30 1.72 -7.60
C GLU A 110 -11.38 1.75 -8.84
N ALA A 111 -10.15 1.25 -8.70
CA ALA A 111 -9.20 1.18 -9.80
C ALA A 111 -9.65 0.17 -10.86
N VAL A 112 -10.14 -1.02 -10.45
CA VAL A 112 -10.69 -2.02 -11.37
C VAL A 112 -11.87 -1.45 -12.17
N ALA A 113 -12.76 -0.70 -11.52
CA ALA A 113 -13.88 -0.06 -12.20
C ALA A 113 -13.41 0.99 -13.23
N GLN A 114 -12.43 1.82 -12.87
CA GLN A 114 -11.82 2.79 -13.79
C GLN A 114 -11.16 2.09 -14.99
N LEU A 115 -10.39 1.03 -14.75
CA LEU A 115 -9.74 0.26 -15.81
C LEU A 115 -10.77 -0.40 -16.74
N LYS A 116 -11.86 -0.97 -16.21
CA LYS A 116 -12.96 -1.53 -17.02
C LYS A 116 -13.64 -0.47 -17.87
N GLY A 117 -13.87 0.72 -17.31
CA GLY A 117 -14.42 1.86 -18.05
C GLY A 117 -13.51 2.30 -19.20
N ALA A 118 -12.20 2.43 -18.92
CA ALA A 118 -11.21 2.78 -19.93
C ALA A 118 -11.09 1.70 -21.03
N HIS A 119 -11.15 0.43 -20.65
CA HIS A 119 -11.15 -0.69 -21.60
C HIS A 119 -12.39 -0.68 -22.50
N ALA A 120 -13.58 -0.44 -21.95
CA ALA A 120 -14.82 -0.33 -22.73
C ALA A 120 -14.75 0.84 -23.73
N LEU A 121 -14.21 1.99 -23.31
CA LEU A 121 -13.96 3.11 -24.21
C LEU A 121 -12.94 2.73 -25.32
N SER A 122 -11.86 2.04 -24.94
CA SER A 122 -10.86 1.56 -25.89
C SER A 122 -11.43 0.57 -26.90
N THR A 123 -12.37 -0.31 -26.51
CA THR A 123 -13.10 -1.20 -27.43
C THR A 123 -13.89 -0.38 -28.45
N ALA A 124 -14.70 0.57 -28.00
CA ALA A 124 -15.51 1.40 -28.89
C ALA A 124 -14.65 2.20 -29.90
N LEU A 125 -13.50 2.74 -29.46
CA LEU A 125 -12.55 3.42 -30.33
C LEU A 125 -11.87 2.47 -31.31
N THR A 126 -11.51 1.26 -30.87
CA THR A 126 -10.88 0.23 -31.70
C THR A 126 -11.83 -0.27 -32.79
N ASP A 127 -13.11 -0.47 -32.47
CA ASP A 127 -14.13 -0.88 -33.42
C ASP A 127 -14.34 0.19 -34.50
N ALA A 128 -14.49 1.45 -34.09
CA ALA A 128 -14.63 2.57 -35.01
C ALA A 128 -13.38 2.73 -35.91
N ALA A 129 -12.18 2.65 -35.33
CA ALA A 129 -10.93 2.71 -36.07
C ALA A 129 -10.83 1.58 -37.11
N THR A 130 -11.17 0.35 -36.73
CA THR A 130 -11.14 -0.82 -37.62
C THR A 130 -12.14 -0.68 -38.77
N GLN A 131 -13.35 -0.17 -38.52
CA GLN A 131 -14.33 0.14 -39.57
C GLN A 131 -13.81 1.19 -40.57
N GLN A 132 -13.02 2.16 -40.09
CA GLN A 132 -12.37 3.18 -40.91
C GLN A 132 -11.01 2.73 -41.48
N LYS A 133 -10.64 1.45 -41.34
CA LYS A 133 -9.34 0.89 -41.76
C LYS A 133 -8.13 1.64 -41.19
N ALA A 134 -8.31 2.29 -40.04
CA ALA A 134 -7.21 2.89 -39.30
C ALA A 134 -6.40 1.79 -38.60
N LEU A 135 -5.17 2.14 -38.20
CA LEU A 135 -4.31 1.23 -37.46
C LEU A 135 -4.91 0.95 -36.08
N SER A 136 -5.02 -0.34 -35.74
CA SER A 136 -5.41 -0.82 -34.42
C SER A 136 -4.43 -1.90 -33.95
N SER A 137 -4.36 -2.12 -32.64
CA SER A 137 -3.50 -3.14 -32.04
C SER A 137 -4.32 -4.09 -31.17
N ALA A 138 -4.61 -5.28 -31.72
CA ALA A 138 -5.32 -6.33 -30.99
C ALA A 138 -4.51 -6.82 -29.78
N SER A 139 -3.18 -6.86 -29.87
CA SER A 139 -2.32 -7.26 -28.75
C SER A 139 -2.33 -6.23 -27.62
N ALA A 140 -2.35 -4.93 -27.93
CA ALA A 140 -2.49 -3.90 -26.91
C ALA A 140 -3.86 -3.94 -26.22
N HIS A 141 -4.92 -4.18 -26.99
CA HIS A 141 -6.27 -4.34 -26.44
C HIS A 141 -6.37 -5.56 -25.53
N GLN A 142 -5.86 -6.72 -25.98
CA GLN A 142 -5.82 -7.93 -25.15
C GLN A 142 -4.99 -7.74 -23.88
N ALA A 143 -3.86 -7.03 -23.97
CA ALA A 143 -3.04 -6.75 -22.81
C ALA A 143 -3.74 -5.87 -21.75
N GLN A 144 -4.67 -5.00 -22.14
CA GLN A 144 -5.52 -4.26 -21.19
C GLN A 144 -6.50 -5.20 -20.49
N ALA A 145 -7.16 -6.08 -21.25
CA ALA A 145 -8.06 -7.09 -20.68
C ALA A 145 -7.32 -8.02 -19.70
N ASP A 146 -6.12 -8.48 -20.06
CA ASP A 146 -5.30 -9.36 -19.21
C ASP A 146 -4.88 -8.66 -17.92
N PHE A 147 -4.49 -7.38 -17.99
CA PHE A 147 -4.13 -6.58 -16.82
C PHE A 147 -5.32 -6.38 -15.88
N ILE A 148 -6.52 -6.10 -16.43
CA ILE A 148 -7.76 -6.00 -15.66
C ILE A 148 -8.06 -7.33 -14.98
N GLY A 149 -8.02 -8.44 -15.72
CA GLY A 149 -8.29 -9.76 -15.17
C GLY A 149 -7.33 -10.15 -14.04
N ALA A 150 -6.05 -9.79 -14.19
CA ALA A 150 -5.02 -10.02 -13.17
C ALA A 150 -5.19 -9.16 -11.90
N THR A 151 -6.00 -8.11 -11.94
CA THR A 151 -6.29 -7.20 -10.82
C THR A 151 -7.69 -7.44 -10.23
N ASP A 152 -8.63 -7.90 -11.05
CA ASP A 152 -10.02 -8.08 -10.67
C ASP A 152 -10.20 -9.36 -9.83
N PRO A 153 -10.63 -9.26 -8.57
CA PRO A 153 -10.88 -10.43 -7.73
C PRO A 153 -12.03 -11.31 -8.22
N GLN A 154 -12.87 -10.83 -9.13
CA GLN A 154 -13.92 -11.64 -9.77
C GLN A 154 -13.40 -12.42 -11.00
N ASP A 155 -12.14 -12.24 -11.40
CA ASP A 155 -11.51 -12.97 -12.51
C ASP A 155 -10.26 -13.75 -12.04
N LYS A 156 -9.06 -13.15 -12.09
CA LYS A 156 -7.80 -13.82 -11.69
C LYS A 156 -7.15 -13.17 -10.48
N GLY A 157 -7.58 -11.97 -10.09
CA GLY A 157 -7.03 -11.16 -9.00
C GLY A 157 -7.43 -11.62 -7.59
N MET A 158 -7.43 -12.93 -7.34
CA MET A 158 -7.80 -13.48 -6.04
C MET A 158 -6.86 -14.57 -5.53
N HIS A 159 -6.84 -14.72 -4.22
CA HIS A 159 -6.17 -15.85 -3.58
C HIS A 159 -6.83 -17.18 -3.97
N PRO A 160 -6.06 -18.27 -4.05
CA PRO A 160 -6.64 -19.61 -4.06
C PRO A 160 -7.47 -19.82 -2.78
N ALA A 161 -8.42 -20.75 -2.83
CA ALA A 161 -9.32 -21.04 -1.70
C ALA A 161 -8.59 -21.32 -0.38
N SER A 162 -7.35 -21.84 -0.44
CA SER A 162 -6.48 -21.98 0.72
C SER A 162 -5.09 -21.40 0.48
N VAL A 163 -4.59 -20.65 1.46
CA VAL A 163 -3.24 -20.08 1.51
C VAL A 163 -2.56 -20.62 2.77
N ASN A 164 -1.46 -21.35 2.61
CA ASN A 164 -0.70 -21.95 3.73
C ASN A 164 -1.57 -22.76 4.73
N GLY A 165 -2.59 -23.48 4.22
CA GLY A 165 -3.49 -24.28 5.05
C GLY A 165 -4.61 -23.50 5.73
N GLN A 166 -4.73 -22.19 5.47
CA GLN A 166 -5.82 -21.35 5.96
C GLN A 166 -6.79 -21.04 4.82
N THR A 167 -8.09 -21.09 5.07
CA THR A 167 -9.08 -20.71 4.07
C THR A 167 -8.99 -19.20 3.80
N ALA A 168 -8.89 -18.81 2.53
CA ALA A 168 -8.96 -17.41 2.16
C ALA A 168 -10.40 -16.91 2.32
N GLN A 169 -10.63 -16.01 3.28
CA GLN A 169 -11.94 -15.43 3.57
C GLN A 169 -11.80 -13.96 3.93
N LYS A 170 -12.82 -13.16 3.63
CA LYS A 170 -12.91 -11.76 4.08
C LYS A 170 -14.27 -11.49 4.70
N ALA A 171 -14.39 -10.40 5.45
CA ALA A 171 -15.64 -10.03 6.07
C ALA A 171 -16.68 -9.57 5.02
N ALA A 172 -17.95 -9.92 5.24
CA ALA A 172 -19.05 -9.36 4.47
C ALA A 172 -19.11 -7.84 4.62
N LYS A 173 -19.58 -7.17 3.56
CA LYS A 173 -19.62 -5.71 3.49
C LYS A 173 -20.35 -5.11 4.70
N GLY A 174 -19.65 -4.24 5.43
CA GLY A 174 -20.22 -3.45 6.53
C GLY A 174 -20.42 -4.21 7.84
N ASN A 175 -19.92 -5.44 7.98
CA ASN A 175 -19.93 -6.17 9.24
C ASN A 175 -18.62 -6.98 9.45
N ARG A 176 -18.57 -7.80 10.51
CA ARG A 176 -17.40 -8.62 10.88
C ARG A 176 -17.58 -10.12 10.61
N THR A 177 -18.72 -10.51 10.07
CA THR A 177 -19.00 -11.91 9.73
C THR A 177 -18.18 -12.29 8.51
N LEU A 178 -17.45 -13.40 8.60
CA LEU A 178 -16.66 -13.90 7.48
C LEU A 178 -17.59 -14.48 6.40
N ASP A 179 -17.28 -14.16 5.15
CA ASP A 179 -17.96 -14.64 3.96
C ASP A 179 -16.94 -15.41 3.12
N ALA A 180 -17.08 -16.73 3.10
CA ALA A 180 -16.15 -17.64 2.43
C ALA A 180 -16.34 -17.65 0.91
N ASP A 181 -17.48 -17.15 0.42
CA ASP A 181 -17.81 -17.16 -1.01
C ASP A 181 -17.24 -15.91 -1.70
N GLN A 182 -16.79 -14.90 -0.95
CA GLN A 182 -16.16 -13.74 -1.56
C GLN A 182 -14.66 -13.96 -1.83
N PRO A 183 -14.19 -13.59 -3.03
CA PRO A 183 -12.77 -13.64 -3.35
C PRO A 183 -12.00 -12.64 -2.48
N VAL A 184 -10.86 -13.11 -1.94
CA VAL A 184 -9.88 -12.27 -1.25
C VAL A 184 -8.91 -11.71 -2.28
N GLU A 185 -8.82 -10.38 -2.34
CA GLU A 185 -8.08 -9.66 -3.37
C GLU A 185 -6.57 -9.93 -3.32
N ARG A 186 -5.97 -10.11 -4.50
CA ARG A 186 -4.53 -10.06 -4.74
C ARG A 186 -4.24 -9.76 -6.20
N PHE A 187 -2.99 -9.49 -6.57
CA PHE A 187 -2.63 -9.55 -7.98
C PHE A 187 -2.36 -10.99 -8.43
N ALA A 188 -2.78 -11.33 -9.66
CA ALA A 188 -2.49 -12.62 -10.27
C ALA A 188 -1.02 -12.76 -10.71
N ALA A 189 -0.33 -11.62 -10.87
CA ALA A 189 1.08 -11.54 -11.24
C ALA A 189 1.76 -10.35 -10.52
N PRO A 190 3.09 -10.39 -10.31
CA PRO A 190 3.80 -9.28 -9.68
C PRO A 190 3.70 -8.00 -10.52
N MET A 191 2.99 -7.00 -10.01
CA MET A 191 2.79 -5.72 -10.68
C MET A 191 2.78 -4.56 -9.71
N VAL A 192 2.99 -3.34 -10.24
CA VAL A 192 2.79 -2.10 -9.50
C VAL A 192 1.56 -1.41 -10.05
N LEU A 193 0.50 -1.34 -9.24
CA LEU A 193 -0.69 -0.56 -9.56
C LEU A 193 -0.63 0.76 -8.78
N MET A 194 -0.59 1.87 -9.51
CA MET A 194 -0.75 3.22 -8.95
C MET A 194 -2.15 3.73 -9.30
N ALA A 195 -2.96 3.96 -8.28
CA ALA A 195 -4.33 4.46 -8.42
C ALA A 195 -4.49 5.77 -7.63
N SER A 196 -5.27 6.69 -8.18
CA SER A 196 -5.58 7.95 -7.51
C SER A 196 -7.06 8.25 -7.63
N ALA A 197 -7.61 8.83 -6.57
CA ALA A 197 -8.97 9.35 -6.57
C ALA A 197 -9.10 10.64 -7.42
N ALA A 198 -7.98 11.30 -7.73
CA ALA A 198 -7.98 12.56 -8.48
C ALA A 198 -6.91 12.58 -9.60
N THR A 199 -5.62 12.72 -9.25
CA THR A 199 -4.54 12.82 -10.23
C THR A 199 -3.28 12.09 -9.76
N ILE A 200 -2.44 11.69 -10.72
CA ILE A 200 -1.07 11.22 -10.50
C ILE A 200 -0.15 12.17 -11.26
N ASN A 201 0.81 12.80 -10.59
CA ASN A 201 1.70 13.81 -11.19
C ASN A 201 3.17 13.38 -11.08
N TRP A 202 3.91 13.47 -12.17
CA TRP A 202 5.33 13.12 -12.25
C TRP A 202 6.09 14.37 -12.68
N ALA A 203 6.95 14.92 -11.82
CA ALA A 203 7.73 16.12 -12.10
C ALA A 203 9.21 15.86 -11.88
N SER A 204 10.05 16.26 -12.84
CA SER A 204 11.51 16.11 -12.76
C SER A 204 12.20 17.38 -13.26
N ALA A 205 13.30 17.76 -12.61
CA ALA A 205 14.07 18.94 -12.99
C ALA A 205 14.88 18.74 -14.29
N ALA A 206 15.20 17.49 -14.64
CA ALA A 206 15.98 17.14 -15.82
C ALA A 206 15.13 16.36 -16.84
N SER A 207 14.71 15.13 -16.52
CA SER A 207 13.97 14.30 -17.46
C SER A 207 13.21 13.16 -16.79
N THR A 208 12.06 12.80 -17.36
CA THR A 208 11.30 11.57 -17.06
C THR A 208 11.32 10.68 -18.30
N ALA A 209 11.90 9.47 -18.20
CA ALA A 209 11.92 8.49 -19.28
C ALA A 209 10.99 7.31 -18.95
N ILE A 210 10.06 6.99 -19.84
CA ILE A 210 9.15 5.84 -19.75
C ILE A 210 9.35 5.00 -21.01
N PHE A 211 9.65 3.73 -20.83
CA PHE A 211 9.81 2.76 -21.92
C PHE A 211 9.02 1.49 -21.61
N ALA A 212 8.31 0.97 -22.61
CA ALA A 212 7.67 -0.32 -22.55
C ALA A 212 8.04 -1.11 -23.80
N GLY A 213 8.62 -2.30 -23.63
CA GLY A 213 8.91 -3.21 -24.75
C GLY A 213 7.67 -3.86 -25.34
N GLY A 214 6.54 -3.80 -24.63
CA GLY A 214 5.21 -4.22 -25.10
C GLY A 214 4.26 -3.02 -25.16
N GLN A 215 3.47 -2.84 -24.11
CA GLN A 215 2.44 -1.80 -24.03
C GLN A 215 2.68 -0.80 -22.90
N LEU A 216 2.42 0.47 -23.19
CA LEU A 216 2.25 1.53 -22.19
C LEU A 216 0.76 1.83 -22.08
N GLN A 217 0.19 1.63 -20.88
CA GLN A 217 -1.20 1.95 -20.60
C GLN A 217 -1.25 3.21 -19.73
N TRP A 218 -1.81 4.29 -20.29
CA TRP A 218 -2.13 5.52 -19.58
C TRP A 218 -3.62 5.77 -19.82
N THR A 219 -4.38 5.88 -18.74
CA THR A 219 -5.84 6.10 -18.75
C THR A 219 -6.19 7.31 -17.93
#